data_AF-A0A3M8D4M3-F1
#
_entry.id   AF-A0A3M8D4M3-F1
#
_cell.length_a   1.000
_cell.length_b   1.000
_cell.length_c   1.000
_cell.angle_alpha   90.00
_cell.angle_beta   90.00
_cell.angle_gamma   90.00
#
_symmetry.space_group_name_H-M   'P 1'
#
loop_
_entity.id
_entity.type
_entity.pdbx_description
1 polymer ?
#
loop_
_entity_poly.entity_id
_entity_poly.type
_entity_poly.pdbx_seq_one_letter_code
_entity_poly.pdbx_strand_id
1 'polypeptide(L)' 'MREEMNISIAPYESFGVNDHFYGSTHIRLFAHMAKFICGEILLVDHDEYRWVERGQLQEFLFAPADIKFVEMLQKEV' A
#
# COMPACT_ATOMS: atom_id res chain seq x y z
N MET A 1 -11.00 -4.49 -2.81
CA MET A 1 -10.08 -5.65 -2.90
C MET A 1 -10.71 -6.93 -3.44
N ARG A 2 -12.02 -7.19 -3.29
CA ARG A 2 -12.65 -8.36 -3.97
C ARG A 2 -12.63 -8.25 -5.50
N GLU A 3 -12.87 -7.07 -6.06
CA GLU A 3 -12.85 -6.87 -7.51
C GLU A 3 -11.45 -6.92 -8.14
N GLU A 4 -10.40 -6.46 -7.44
CA GLU A 4 -9.03 -6.41 -7.98
C GLU A 4 -8.17 -7.65 -7.67
N MET A 5 -8.32 -8.25 -6.49
CA MET A 5 -7.42 -9.32 -6.00
C MET A 5 -8.15 -10.56 -5.47
N ASN A 6 -9.49 -10.57 -5.47
CA ASN A 6 -10.34 -11.66 -4.95
C ASN A 6 -10.08 -12.06 -3.48
N ILE A 7 -9.62 -11.12 -2.64
CA ILE A 7 -9.30 -11.38 -1.22
C ILE A 7 -10.31 -10.77 -0.26
N SER A 8 -10.49 -11.44 0.89
CA SER A 8 -11.20 -10.92 2.05
C SER A 8 -10.20 -10.40 3.07
N ILE A 9 -10.43 -9.17 3.52
CA ILE A 9 -9.58 -8.45 4.46
C ILE A 9 -10.43 -7.92 5.61
N ALA A 10 -9.79 -7.75 6.78
CA ALA A 10 -10.40 -7.16 7.96
C ALA A 10 -10.73 -5.67 7.72
N PRO A 11 -11.62 -5.05 8.51
CA PRO A 11 -11.91 -3.63 8.40
C PRO A 11 -10.61 -2.80 8.46
N TYR A 12 -10.55 -1.81 7.57
CA TYR A 12 -9.41 -0.94 7.37
C TYR A 12 -9.19 -0.01 8.56
N GLU A 13 -7.98 0.03 9.09
CA GLU A 13 -7.54 1.11 9.99
C GLU A 13 -6.92 2.23 9.16
N SER A 14 -7.23 3.48 9.48
CA SER A 14 -6.62 4.63 8.80
C SER A 14 -5.15 4.71 9.19
N PHE A 15 -4.26 4.50 8.22
CA PHE A 15 -2.80 4.54 8.45
C PHE A 15 -2.25 5.96 8.30
N GLY A 16 -2.69 6.68 7.28
CA GLY A 16 -2.24 8.06 7.08
C GLY A 16 -2.76 8.68 5.79
N VAL A 17 -2.53 9.98 5.68
CA VAL A 17 -2.85 10.75 4.48
C VAL A 17 -1.60 11.46 4.00
N ASN A 18 -1.41 11.48 2.68
CA ASN A 18 -0.34 12.22 2.04
C ASN A 18 -0.85 13.07 0.89
N ASP A 19 -0.60 14.37 0.96
CA ASP A 19 -0.84 15.31 -0.11
C ASP A 19 0.46 15.50 -0.89
N HIS A 20 0.45 15.22 -2.19
CA HIS A 20 1.61 15.36 -3.05
C HIS A 20 1.28 16.26 -4.25
N PHE A 21 2.16 17.24 -4.50
CA PHE A 21 1.98 18.25 -5.54
C PHE A 21 3.02 18.05 -6.65
N TYR A 22 2.56 17.58 -7.80
CA TYR A 22 3.33 17.50 -9.04
C TYR A 22 3.13 18.80 -9.85
N GLY A 23 3.62 19.92 -9.32
CA GLY A 23 3.49 21.23 -9.96
C GLY A 23 2.03 21.69 -10.10
N SER A 24 1.42 21.45 -11.25
CA SER A 24 0.01 21.78 -11.53
C SER A 24 -0.98 20.70 -11.09
N THR A 25 -0.51 19.49 -10.77
CA THR A 25 -1.37 18.37 -10.37
C THR A 25 -1.22 18.11 -8.87
N HIS A 26 -2.35 18.06 -8.16
CA HIS A 26 -2.39 17.72 -6.73
C HIS A 26 -3.09 16.38 -6.57
N ILE A 27 -2.43 15.45 -5.90
CA ILE A 27 -3.02 14.18 -5.51
C ILE A 27 -3.02 14.05 -3.98
N ARG A 28 -4.08 13.43 -3.46
CA ARG A 28 -4.19 13.07 -2.04
C ARG A 28 -4.36 11.57 -1.94
N LEU A 29 -3.40 10.91 -1.29
CA LEU A 29 -3.42 9.48 -1.04
C LEU A 29 -3.89 9.22 0.39
N PHE A 30 -4.82 8.29 0.52
CA PHE A 30 -5.29 7.76 1.79
C PHE A 30 -4.76 6.34 1.95
N ALA A 31 -3.82 6.15 2.87
CA ALA A 31 -3.30 4.84 3.19
C ALA A 31 -4.15 4.21 4.29
N HIS A 32 -4.52 2.95 4.07
CA HIS A 32 -5.29 2.15 5.01
C HIS A 32 -4.54 0.85 5.30
N MET A 33 -4.37 0.53 6.58
CA MET A 33 -3.87 -0.78 6.99
C MET A 33 -5.01 -1.78 6.92
N ALA A 34 -4.80 -2.83 6.13
CA ALA A 34 -5.71 -3.95 6.02
C ALA A 34 -5.01 -5.23 6.48
N LYS A 35 -5.71 -6.03 7.27
CA LYS A 35 -5.25 -7.38 7.62
C LYS A 35 -5.83 -8.38 6.64
N PHE A 36 -4.97 -9.11 5.96
CA PHE A 36 -5.38 -10.25 5.15
C PHE A 36 -6.05 -11.31 6.03
N ILE A 37 -7.28 -11.71 5.69
CA ILE A 37 -8.03 -12.74 6.42
C ILE A 37 -7.94 -14.06 5.65
N CYS A 38 -8.42 -14.07 4.40
CA CYS A 38 -8.42 -15.27 3.56
C CYS A 38 -8.75 -14.93 2.10
N GLY A 39 -8.39 -15.83 1.19
CA GLY A 39 -8.58 -15.72 -0.26
C GLY A 39 -7.32 -16.12 -1.01
N GLU A 40 -7.43 -16.45 -2.28
CA GLU A 40 -6.26 -16.52 -3.16
C GLU A 40 -6.08 -15.17 -3.82
N ILE A 41 -4.86 -14.61 -3.73
CA ILE A 41 -4.51 -13.41 -4.49
C ILE A 41 -4.41 -13.83 -5.95
N LEU A 42 -5.45 -13.49 -6.71
CA LEU A 42 -5.47 -13.62 -8.16
C LEU A 42 -5.09 -12.26 -8.74
N LEU A 43 -3.96 -12.19 -9.43
CA LEU A 43 -3.54 -10.99 -10.14
C LEU A 43 -4.38 -10.87 -11.41
N VAL A 44 -5.44 -10.06 -11.36
CA VAL A 44 -6.27 -9.80 -12.55
C VAL A 44 -5.62 -8.72 -13.43
N ASP A 45 -5.18 -7.62 -12.83
CA ASP A 45 -4.57 -6.46 -13.52
C ASP A 45 -3.10 -6.19 -13.12
N HIS A 46 -2.52 -7.04 -12.27
CA HIS A 46 -1.19 -6.79 -11.69
C HIS A 46 -0.14 -7.74 -12.28
N ASP A 47 1.07 -7.25 -12.52
CA ASP A 47 2.15 -8.05 -13.12
C ASP A 47 2.83 -9.00 -12.11
N GLU A 48 3.00 -8.58 -10.86
CA GLU A 48 3.63 -9.39 -9.79
C GLU A 48 3.02 -9.04 -8.42
N TYR A 49 2.99 -10.02 -7.51
CA TYR A 49 2.82 -9.78 -6.07
C TYR A 49 3.89 -10.52 -5.28
N ARG A 50 4.34 -9.89 -4.19
CA ARG A 50 5.27 -10.49 -3.25
C ARG A 50 4.94 -10.06 -1.83
N TRP A 51 4.89 -11.03 -0.93
CA TRP A 51 4.93 -10.76 0.51
C TRP A 51 6.38 -10.47 0.89
N VAL A 52 6.62 -9.30 1.47
CA VAL A 52 7.94 -8.85 1.89
C VAL A 52 7.91 -8.38 3.33
N GLU A 53 9.04 -8.51 4.02
CA GLU A 53 9.19 -7.94 5.35
C GLU A 53 9.36 -6.42 5.28
N ARG A 54 9.03 -5.72 6.37
CA ARG A 54 9.12 -4.24 6.45
C ARG A 54 10.51 -3.72 6.09
N GLY A 55 11.57 -4.42 6.49
CA GLY A 55 12.96 -4.06 6.18
C GLY A 55 13.31 -4.16 4.69
N GLN A 56 12.66 -5.09 3.97
CA GLN A 56 12.89 -5.31 2.54
C GLN A 56 12.22 -4.25 1.67
N LEU A 57 11.30 -3.44 2.21
CA LEU A 57 10.68 -2.35 1.45
C LEU A 57 11.74 -1.40 0.87
N GLN A 58 12.87 -1.18 1.54
CA GLN A 58 13.94 -0.31 1.01
C GLN A 58 14.57 -0.83 -0.29
N GLU A 59 14.38 -2.11 -0.64
CA GLU A 59 14.89 -2.70 -1.87
C GLU A 59 14.03 -2.34 -3.10
N PHE A 60 12.85 -1.74 -2.89
CA PHE A 60 11.91 -1.38 -3.95
C PHE A 60 11.95 0.12 -4.25
N LEU A 61 11.77 0.45 -5.53
CA LEU A 61 11.60 1.83 -5.99
C LEU A 61 10.13 2.24 -5.85
N PHE A 62 9.85 3.12 -4.89
CA PHE A 62 8.52 3.70 -4.68
C PHE A 62 8.37 5.05 -5.38
N ALA A 63 7.14 5.37 -5.78
CA ALA A 63 6.85 6.70 -6.26
C ALA A 63 6.98 7.73 -5.11
N PRO A 64 7.32 9.00 -5.41
CA PRO A 64 7.54 10.02 -4.39
C PRO A 64 6.39 10.22 -3.39
N ALA A 65 5.15 9.95 -3.81
CA ALA A 65 3.98 10.05 -2.96
C ALA A 65 3.86 8.90 -1.94
N ASP A 66 4.43 7.74 -2.26
CA ASP A 66 4.35 6.52 -1.45
C ASP A 66 5.50 6.37 -0.44
N ILE A 67 6.65 7.01 -0.72
CA ILE A 67 7.84 6.98 0.16
C ILE A 67 7.48 7.33 1.61
N LYS A 68 6.63 8.35 1.82
CA LYS A 68 6.19 8.74 3.16
C LYS A 68 5.51 7.60 3.91
N PHE A 69 4.69 6.79 3.24
CA PHE A 69 4.01 5.67 3.87
C PHE A 69 4.99 4.55 4.20
N VAL A 70 6.00 4.30 3.34
CA VAL A 70 7.06 3.32 3.60
C VAL A 70 7.90 3.72 4.82
N GLU A 71 8.26 4.99 4.93
CA GLU A 71 8.98 5.52 6.10
C GLU A 71 8.13 5.44 7.38
N MET A 72 6.81 5.68 7.29
CA MET A 72 5.89 5.50 8.41
C MET A 72 5.83 4.03 8.85
N LEU A 73 5.72 3.10 7.91
CA LEU A 73 5.66 1.65 8.18
C LEU A 73 6.93 1.13 8.87
N GLN A 74 8.09 1.68 8.52
CA GLN A 74 9.36 1.30 9.14
C GLN A 74 9.53 1.82 10.57
N LYS A 75 8.83 2.89 10.95
CA LYS A 75 8.89 3.49 12.29
C LYS A 75 7.89 2.88 13.27
N GLU A 76 6.93 2.12 12.77
CA GLU A 76 5.93 1.45 13.59
C GLU A 76 6.58 0.23 14.28
N VAL A 77 6.64 0.27 15.62
CA VAL A 77 7.32 -0.70 16.51
C VAL A 77 6.42 -1.89 16.82
#